data_AF-A0A7Y2GF08-F1
#
_entry.id   AF-A0A7Y2GF08-F1
#
_cell.length_a   1.000
_cell.length_b   1.000
_cell.length_c   1.000
_cell.angle_alpha   90.00
_cell.angle_beta   90.00
_cell.angle_gamma   90.00
#
_symmetry.space_group_name_H-M   'P 1'
#
loop_
_entity.id
_entity.type
_entity.pdbx_description
1 polymer ?
#
loop_
_entity_poly.entity_id
_entity_poly.type
_entity_poly.pdbx_seq_one_letter_code
_entity_poly.pdbx_strand_id
1 'polypeptide(L)' 'MADKNDLSFTGLTDEQAQELHSVYMSGFMVFTIVAVVAHILTYIKLPWFAW' A
#
# COMPACT_ATOMS: atom_id res chain seq x y z
N MET A 1 -35.07 13.84 2.05
CA MET A 1 -33.61 14.04 1.95
C MET A 1 -33.02 13.45 3.21
N ALA A 2 -32.49 12.23 3.15
CA ALA A 2 -31.79 11.59 4.26
C ALA A 2 -30.38 11.27 3.77
N ASP A 3 -29.60 12.33 3.66
CA ASP A 3 -28.16 12.30 3.47
C ASP A 3 -27.55 11.63 4.71
N LYS A 4 -27.24 10.34 4.59
CA LYS A 4 -26.45 9.59 5.58
C LYS A 4 -25.00 9.61 5.11
N ASN A 5 -24.35 10.76 5.28
CA ASN A 5 -22.93 10.97 4.97
C ASN A 5 -21.95 10.16 5.87
N ASP A 6 -22.44 9.38 6.84
CA ASP A 6 -21.63 8.61 7.81
C ASP A 6 -21.53 7.10 7.51
N LEU A 7 -22.09 6.65 6.38
CA LEU A 7 -21.87 5.28 5.89
C LEU A 7 -21.13 5.38 4.57
N SER A 8 -19.84 5.06 4.60
CA SER A 8 -19.05 4.86 3.38
C SER A 8 -19.79 3.89 2.45
N PHE A 9 -19.72 4.13 1.13
CA PHE A 9 -20.43 3.39 0.07
C PHE A 9 -20.26 1.85 0.10
N THR A 10 -19.38 1.33 0.94
CA THR A 10 -19.09 -0.10 1.14
C THR A 10 -19.87 -0.74 2.30
N GLY A 11 -20.62 0.03 3.11
CA GLY A 11 -21.38 -0.47 4.26
C GLY A 11 -20.55 -0.78 5.52
N LEU A 12 -19.31 -0.30 5.59
CA LEU A 12 -18.43 -0.40 6.77
C LEU A 12 -18.38 0.95 7.49
N THR A 13 -18.24 0.93 8.82
CA THR A 13 -17.94 2.15 9.60
C THR A 13 -16.50 2.61 9.30
N ASP A 14 -16.23 3.90 9.37
CA ASP A 14 -14.88 4.45 9.09
C ASP A 14 -13.78 3.80 9.94
N GLU A 15 -14.14 3.36 11.14
CA GLU A 15 -13.28 2.65 12.08
C GLU A 15 -12.76 1.31 11.50
N GLN A 16 -13.64 0.52 10.88
CA GLN A 16 -13.27 -0.76 10.24
C GLN A 16 -12.45 -0.54 8.96
N ALA A 17 -12.75 0.52 8.21
CA ALA A 17 -11.95 0.88 7.03
C ALA A 17 -10.52 1.27 7.42
N GLN A 18 -10.35 1.97 8.56
CA GLN A 18 -9.03 2.39 9.05
C GLN A 18 -8.21 1.24 9.62
N GLU A 19 -8.84 0.25 10.27
CA GLU A 19 -8.18 -0.98 10.70
C GLU A 19 -7.60 -1.75 9.51
N LEU A 20 -8.41 -2.00 8.46
CA LEU A 20 -7.93 -2.67 7.24
C LEU A 20 -6.83 -1.86 6.54
N HIS A 21 -6.99 -0.54 6.45
CA HIS A 21 -6.01 0.34 5.85
C HIS A 21 -4.67 0.29 6.60
N SER A 22 -4.69 0.26 7.94
CA SER A 22 -3.48 0.20 8.76
C SER A 22 -2.68 -1.09 8.53
N VAL A 23 -3.36 -2.23 8.44
CA VAL A 23 -2.73 -3.53 8.20
C VAL A 23 -2.19 -3.63 6.76
N TYR A 24 -2.96 -3.15 5.78
CA TYR A 24 -2.53 -3.10 4.39
C TYR A 24 -1.30 -2.22 4.20
N MET A 25 -1.31 -1.02 4.79
CA MET A 25 -0.20 -0.08 4.69
C MET A 25 1.09 -0.65 5.32
N SER A 26 0.96 -1.36 6.44
CA SER A 26 2.10 -2.06 7.07
C SER A 26 2.72 -3.11 6.14
N GLY A 27 1.90 -4.01 5.58
CA GLY A 27 2.37 -5.04 4.65
C GLY A 27 2.95 -4.47 3.35
N PHE A 28 2.28 -3.46 2.79
CA PHE A 28 2.73 -2.75 1.60
C PHE A 28 4.08 -2.08 1.83
N MET A 29 4.27 -1.39 2.97
CA MET A 29 5.51 -0.71 3.29
C MET A 29 6.70 -1.67 3.38
N VAL A 30 6.52 -2.83 4.04
CA VAL A 30 7.56 -3.86 4.13
C VAL A 30 7.91 -4.40 2.73
N PHE A 31 6.90 -4.72 1.91
CA PHE A 31 7.12 -5.20 0.55
C PHE A 31 7.85 -4.16 -0.32
N THR A 32 7.45 -2.89 -0.26
CA THR A 32 8.07 -1.81 -1.03
C THR A 32 9.54 -1.62 -0.62
N ILE A 33 9.86 -1.65 0.67
CA ILE A 33 11.24 -1.54 1.15
C ILE A 33 12.09 -2.69 0.59
N VAL A 34 11.61 -3.93 0.72
CA VAL A 34 12.30 -5.12 0.20
C VAL A 34 12.47 -5.04 -1.31
N ALA A 35 11.44 -4.62 -2.04
CA ALA A 35 11.48 -4.45 -3.49
C ALA A 35 12.54 -3.40 -3.89
N VAL A 36 12.58 -2.24 -3.24
CA VAL A 36 13.57 -1.19 -3.52
C VAL A 36 14.99 -1.71 -3.29
N VAL A 37 15.23 -2.43 -2.18
CA VAL A 37 16.53 -3.06 -1.90
C VAL A 37 16.92 -4.06 -2.99
N ALA A 38 15.99 -4.91 -3.41
CA ALA A 38 16.22 -5.87 -4.48
C ALA A 38 16.59 -5.18 -5.81
N HIS A 39 15.89 -4.09 -6.17
CA HIS A 39 16.20 -3.31 -7.37
C HIS A 39 17.58 -2.65 -7.28
N ILE A 40 17.95 -2.09 -6.12
CA ILE A 40 19.29 -1.50 -5.95
C ILE A 40 20.37 -2.57 -6.14
N LEU A 41 20.18 -3.75 -5.54
CA LEU A 41 21.11 -4.88 -5.67
C LEU A 41 21.23 -5.38 -7.11
N THR A 42 20.12 -5.49 -7.82
CA THR A 42 20.14 -5.88 -9.24
C THR A 42 20.79 -4.81 -10.10
N TYR A 43 20.64 -3.51 -9.77
CA TYR A 43 21.32 -2.43 -10.50
C TYR A 43 22.84 -2.49 -10.39
N ILE A 44 23.38 -2.92 -9.25
CA ILE A 44 24.82 -3.10 -9.04
C ILE A 44 25.35 -4.28 -9.87
N LYS A 45 24.56 -5.36 -10.00
CA LYS A 45 24.98 -6.61 -10.65
C LYS A 45 24.78 -6.63 -12.18
N LEU A 46 23.67 -6.09 -12.66
CA LEU A 46 23.38 -5.88 -14.09
C LEU A 46 22.54 -4.60 -14.22
N PRO A 47 23.18 -3.44 -14.45
CA PRO A 47 22.45 -2.19 -14.62
C PRO A 47 21.56 -2.26 -15.86
N TRP A 48 20.24 -2.21 -15.64
CA TRP A 48 19.23 -2.35 -16.70
C TRP A 48 19.27 -1.24 -17.76
N PHE A 49 19.97 -0.14 -17.50
CA PHE A 49 20.19 0.97 -18.46
C PHE A 49 21.58 0.97 -19.13
N ALA A 50 22.41 -0.06 -18.91
CA ALA A 50 23.75 -0.14 -19.52
C ALA A 50 23.79 -0.95 -20.83
N TRP A 51 22.64 -1.14 -21.47
CA TRP A 51 22.55 -1.65 -22.84
C TRP A 51 22.27 -0.50 -23.81
#